data_AF-A0A8J3XTH8-F1
#
_entry.id   AF-A0A8J3XTH8-F1
#
_cell.length_a   1.000
_cell.length_b   1.000
_cell.length_c   1.000
_cell.angle_alpha   90.00
_cell.angle_beta   90.00
_cell.angle_gamma   90.00
#
_symmetry.space_group_name_H-M   'P 1'
#
loop_
_entity.id
_entity.type
_entity.pdbx_description
1 polymer ?
#
loop_
_entity_poly.entity_id
_entity_poly.type
_entity_poly.pdbx_seq_one_letter_code
_entity_poly.pdbx_strand_id
1 'polypeptide(L)'
;MQTMHPGTIQLEGDATSGRAYVSEFGRFRDGRLHSNYAVYHDRYQRTPDGWKFAERVYEVRYLDTTPLAGSAPRATEAPTENESSANGRR
;
A
#
# COMPACT_ATOMS: atom_id res chain seq x y z
N MET A 1 3.20 -0.84 -2.70
CA MET A 1 2.15 -1.61 -3.38
C MET A 1 1.55 -2.58 -2.38
N GLN A 2 0.25 -2.78 -2.43
CA GLN A 2 -0.46 -3.73 -1.59
C GLN A 2 -1.45 -4.50 -2.47
N THR A 3 -1.38 -5.82 -2.42
CA THR A 3 -2.34 -6.71 -3.09
C THR A 3 -3.08 -7.51 -2.04
N MET A 4 -4.41 -7.56 -2.16
CA MET A 4 -5.29 -8.29 -1.25
C MET A 4 -5.92 -9.48 -1.97
N HIS A 5 -5.98 -10.61 -1.30
CA HIS A 5 -6.60 -11.84 -1.80
C HIS A 5 -7.69 -12.23 -0.80
N PRO A 6 -8.97 -12.16 -1.17
CA PRO A 6 -10.06 -12.48 -0.26
C PRO A 6 -9.99 -13.94 0.15
N GLY A 7 -10.16 -14.19 1.45
CA GLY A 7 -10.37 -15.52 2.02
C GLY A 7 -11.84 -15.74 2.35
N THR A 8 -12.11 -16.65 3.28
CA THR A 8 -13.45 -16.98 3.71
C THR A 8 -14.08 -15.84 4.52
N ILE A 9 -15.39 -15.64 4.30
CA ILE A 9 -16.28 -14.83 5.15
C ILE A 9 -17.28 -15.78 5.81
N GLN A 10 -17.49 -15.62 7.12
CA GLN A 10 -18.50 -16.32 7.90
C GLN A 10 -19.56 -15.34 8.39
N LEU A 11 -20.82 -15.62 8.09
CA LEU A 11 -21.97 -14.78 8.42
C LEU A 11 -22.74 -15.35 9.61
N GLU A 12 -23.01 -14.51 10.61
CA GLU A 12 -23.76 -14.85 11.82
C GLU A 12 -24.75 -13.72 12.14
N GLY A 13 -25.91 -13.75 11.47
CA GLY A 13 -26.92 -12.69 11.59
C GLY A 13 -26.38 -11.34 11.12
N ASP A 14 -26.36 -10.36 12.03
CA ASP A 14 -25.82 -9.01 11.78
C ASP A 14 -24.33 -8.87 12.10
N ALA A 15 -23.66 -9.94 12.54
CA ALA A 15 -22.23 -9.99 12.77
C ALA A 15 -21.56 -10.92 11.74
N THR A 16 -20.35 -10.57 11.31
CA THR A 16 -19.58 -11.42 10.39
C THR A 16 -18.10 -11.37 10.73
N SER A 17 -17.41 -12.45 10.43
CA SER A 17 -15.95 -12.50 10.48
C SER A 17 -15.38 -12.83 9.11
N GLY A 18 -14.21 -12.30 8.81
CA GLY A 18 -13.58 -12.49 7.51
C GLY A 18 -12.07 -12.58 7.61
N ARG A 19 -11.47 -13.21 6.60
CA ARG A 19 -10.02 -13.19 6.41
C ARG A 19 -9.68 -12.65 5.03
N ALA A 20 -8.63 -11.85 4.96
CA ALA A 20 -8.01 -11.48 3.70
C ALA A 20 -6.49 -11.61 3.81
N TYR A 21 -5.89 -12.22 2.79
CA TYR A 21 -4.45 -12.38 2.71
C TYR A 21 -3.84 -11.19 1.97
N VAL A 22 -2.74 -10.67 2.48
CA VAL A 22 -2.09 -9.47 1.99
C VAL A 22 -0.67 -9.81 1.58
N SER A 23 -0.27 -9.33 0.41
CA SER A 23 1.12 -9.21 -0.01
C SER A 23 1.42 -7.73 -0.23
N GLU A 24 2.41 -7.20 0.46
CA GLU A 24 2.74 -5.78 0.34
C GLU A 24 4.23 -5.50 0.34
N PHE A 25 4.57 -4.42 -0.34
CA PHE A 25 5.91 -3.84 -0.38
C PHE A 25 5.81 -2.33 -0.14
N GLY A 26 6.59 -1.80 0.78
CA GLY A 26 6.51 -0.40 1.19
C GLY A 26 7.82 0.21 1.65
N ARG A 27 7.90 1.54 1.55
CA ARG A 27 8.97 2.35 2.13
C ARG A 27 8.48 3.02 3.41
N PHE A 28 9.18 2.76 4.50
CA PHE A 28 8.92 3.37 5.80
C PHE A 28 9.52 4.78 5.86
N ARG A 29 9.07 5.58 6.83
CA ARG A 29 9.53 6.98 6.99
C ARG A 29 11.02 7.08 7.30
N ASP A 30 11.60 6.05 7.89
CA ASP A 30 13.04 5.93 8.15
C ASP A 30 13.85 5.47 6.93
N GLY A 31 13.21 5.32 5.77
CA GLY A 31 13.84 4.91 4.52
C GLY A 31 13.95 3.40 4.34
N ARG A 32 13.62 2.58 5.35
CA ARG A 32 13.64 1.12 5.21
C ARG A 32 12.59 0.65 4.20
N LEU A 33 12.94 -0.36 3.44
CA LEU A 33 12.07 -1.03 2.48
C LEU A 33 11.73 -2.40 3.07
N HIS A 34 10.45 -2.72 3.20
CA HIS A 34 10.02 -4.05 3.63
C HIS A 34 9.08 -4.68 2.62
N SER A 35 9.20 -5.99 2.47
CA SER A 35 8.20 -6.84 1.83
C SER A 35 7.57 -7.73 2.90
N ASN A 36 6.25 -7.87 2.93
CA ASN A 36 5.61 -8.74 3.91
C ASN A 36 4.40 -9.48 3.34
N TYR A 37 4.10 -10.62 3.99
CA TYR A 37 2.84 -11.34 3.84
C TYR A 37 2.10 -11.31 5.16
N ALA A 38 0.82 -11.01 5.10
CA ALA A 38 0.01 -10.79 6.29
C ALA A 38 -1.43 -11.27 6.11
N VAL A 39 -2.16 -11.32 7.21
CA VAL A 39 -3.57 -11.68 7.26
C VAL A 39 -4.35 -10.57 7.95
N TYR A 40 -5.39 -10.07 7.32
CA TYR A 40 -6.44 -9.33 8.00
C TYR A 40 -7.41 -10.30 8.65
N HIS A 41 -7.67 -10.10 9.94
CA HIS A 41 -8.80 -10.71 10.65
C HIS A 41 -9.83 -9.62 10.86
N ASP A 42 -10.91 -9.70 10.10
CA ASP A 42 -11.92 -8.66 10.06
C ASP A 42 -13.16 -9.11 10.82
N ARG A 43 -13.75 -8.18 11.56
CA ARG A 43 -15.13 -8.29 12.08
C ARG A 43 -15.95 -7.19 11.44
N TYR A 44 -17.13 -7.54 10.95
CA TYR A 44 -18.07 -6.57 10.38
C TYR A 44 -19.40 -6.62 11.11
N GLN A 45 -20.03 -5.44 11.20
CA GLN A 45 -21.36 -5.27 11.75
C GLN A 45 -22.28 -4.71 10.68
N ARG A 46 -23.49 -5.26 10.58
CA ARG A 46 -24.53 -4.71 9.71
C ARG A 46 -25.11 -3.46 10.36
N THR A 47 -25.19 -2.39 9.60
CA THR A 47 -25.82 -1.12 9.97
C THR A 47 -26.95 -0.81 8.98
N PRO A 48 -27.84 0.16 9.26
CA PRO A 48 -28.82 0.63 8.26
C PRO A 48 -28.18 1.06 6.93
N ASP A 49 -26.93 1.53 6.95
CA ASP A 49 -26.16 1.95 5.77
C ASP A 49 -25.33 0.82 5.14
N GLY A 50 -25.56 -0.43 5.57
CA GLY A 50 -24.83 -1.62 5.10
C GLY A 50 -23.74 -2.11 6.06
N TRP A 51 -22.87 -2.99 5.57
CA TRP A 51 -21.79 -3.57 6.36
C TRP A 51 -20.67 -2.56 6.62
N LYS A 52 -20.21 -2.49 7.88
CA LYS A 52 -19.07 -1.67 8.31
C LYS A 52 -18.07 -2.54 9.05
N PHE A 53 -16.79 -2.16 8.99
CA PHE A 53 -15.78 -2.75 9.87
C PHE A 53 -16.10 -2.40 11.32
N ALA A 54 -16.28 -3.44 12.14
CA ALA A 54 -16.26 -3.32 13.59
C ALA A 54 -14.82 -3.41 14.12
N GLU A 55 -14.01 -4.26 13.50
CA GLU A 55 -12.58 -4.43 13.82
C GLU A 55 -11.82 -4.93 12.59
N ARG A 56 -10.55 -4.53 12.49
CA ARG A 56 -9.57 -5.16 11.61
C ARG A 56 -8.27 -5.35 12.38
N VAL A 57 -7.86 -6.60 12.57
CA VAL A 57 -6.54 -6.94 13.10
C VAL A 57 -5.62 -7.29 11.95
N TYR A 58 -4.47 -6.65 11.88
CA TYR A 58 -3.44 -6.92 10.88
C TYR A 58 -2.32 -7.76 11.49
N GLU A 59 -2.24 -9.03 11.07
CA GLU A 59 -1.23 -9.97 11.55
C GLU A 59 -0.18 -10.19 10.47
N VAL A 60 1.05 -9.70 10.69
CA VAL A 60 2.19 -9.99 9.82
C VAL A 60 2.65 -11.42 10.05
N ARG A 61 2.62 -12.24 8.99
CA ARG A 61 3.04 -13.65 9.03
C ARG A 61 4.47 -13.86 8.56
N TYR A 62 4.93 -13.00 7.67
CA TYR A 62 6.28 -13.00 7.14
C TYR A 62 6.72 -11.58 6.88
N LEU A 63 7.91 -11.22 7.34
CA LEU A 63 8.53 -9.92 7.11
C LEU A 63 9.93 -10.14 6.54
N ASP A 64 10.14 -9.65 5.33
CA ASP A 64 11.46 -9.55 4.72
C ASP A 64 11.96 -8.11 4.83
N THR A 65 13.06 -7.97 5.58
CA THR A 65 13.78 -6.70 5.77
C THR A 65 15.04 -6.62 4.90
N THR A 66 15.25 -7.56 3.98
CA THR A 66 16.38 -7.55 3.06
C THR A 66 16.33 -6.26 2.23
N PRO A 67 17.41 -5.46 2.20
CA PRO A 67 17.45 -4.27 1.39
C PRO A 67 17.15 -4.59 -0.07
N LEU A 68 16.31 -3.79 -0.73
CA LEU A 68 16.17 -3.92 -2.17
C LEU A 68 17.46 -3.45 -2.84
N ALA A 69 18.08 -4.34 -3.62
CA ALA A 69 19.34 -4.06 -4.31
C ALA A 69 19.20 -3.07 -5.50
N GLY A 70 17.97 -2.81 -5.94
CA GLY A 70 17.69 -1.89 -7.05
C GLY A 70 17.63 -0.42 -6.60
N SER A 71 17.76 0.49 -7.57
CA SER A 71 17.49 1.92 -7.39
C SER A 71 16.22 2.31 -8.14
N ALA A 72 15.51 3.32 -7.63
CA ALA A 72 14.43 3.93 -8.40
C ALA A 72 14.99 4.50 -9.71
N PRO A 73 14.23 4.47 -10.82
CA PRO A 73 14.62 5.17 -12.05
C PRO A 73 14.96 6.63 -11.71
N ARG A 74 16.08 7.13 -12.24
CA ARG A 74 16.43 8.54 -12.10
C ARG A 74 15.32 9.36 -12.75
N ALA A 75 14.80 10.35 -12.05
CA ALA A 75 13.91 11.32 -12.68
C ALA A 75 14.68 11.94 -13.84
N THR A 76 14.19 11.78 -15.07
CA THR A 76 14.73 12.51 -16.21
C THR A 76 14.60 13.99 -15.88
N GLU A 77 15.73 14.67 -15.75
CA GLU A 77 15.74 16.13 -15.62
C GLU A 77 14.97 16.67 -16.83
N ALA A 78 13.86 17.38 -16.58
CA ALA A 78 13.15 18.06 -17.64
C ALA A 78 14.15 18.97 -18.36
N PRO A 79 14.12 19.08 -19.70
CA PRO A 79 15.01 19.99 -20.41
C PRO A 79 14.88 21.36 -19.78
N THR A 80 15.98 21.89 -19.24
CA THR A 80 16.03 23.28 -18.81
C THR A 80 15.85 24.12 -20.08
N GLU A 81 14.66 24.65 -20.28
CA GLU A 81 14.46 25.76 -21.21
C GLU A 81 15.30 26.94 -20.74
N ASN A 82 16.50 27.07 -21.29
CA ASN A 82 17.13 28.37 -21.49
C ASN A 82 18.31 28.24 -22.45
N GLU A 83 18.09 28.70 -23.68
CA GLU A 83 18.97 29.68 -24.36
C GLU A 83 18.36 30.05 -25.71
N SER A 84 17.53 31.11 -25.76
CA SER A 84 17.21 31.86 -26.99
C SER A 84 16.44 33.15 -26.66
N SER A 85 17.06 34.11 -25.96
CA SER A 85 16.69 35.53 -26.07
C SER A 85 17.71 36.43 -25.38
N ALA A 86 18.85 36.63 -26.03
CA ALA A 86 19.67 37.81 -25.82
C ALA A 86 20.53 38.07 -27.07
N ASN A 87 19.88 38.31 -28.22
CA ASN A 87 20.53 39.08 -29.28
C ASN A 87 19.72 40.35 -29.53
N GLY A 88 20.14 41.41 -28.86
CA GLY A 88 19.51 42.72 -28.94
C GLY A 88 20.36 43.77 -28.24
N ARG A 89 21.38 44.28 -28.96
CA ARG A 89 21.86 45.69 -28.99
C ARG A 89 23.33 45.75 -29.41
N ARG A 90 23.57 46.12 -30.67
CA ARG A 90 24.46 47.23 -31.04
C ARG A 90 24.17 47.66 -32.47
#